data_AF-A0A2S4PXK4-F1
#
_entry.id   AF-A0A2S4PXK4-F1
#
_cell.length_a   1.000
_cell.length_b   1.000
_cell.length_c   1.000
_cell.angle_alpha   90.00
_cell.angle_beta   90.00
_cell.angle_gamma   90.00
#
_symmetry.space_group_name_H-M   'P 1'
#
loop_
_entity.id
_entity.type
_entity.pdbx_description
1 polymer ?
#
loop_
_entity_poly.entity_id
_entity_poly.type
_entity_poly.pdbx_seq_one_letter_code
_entity_poly.pdbx_strand_id
1 'polypeptide(L)'
;MGRKTWDSIPTRYRPLADRINIVITRNKITTGETNMMGEDNKTSKYDQFRKNPIFVNSFESALKFTTITNTIGPERIFVIGGAQIYEAALRMKEAKRILLTRILNDFDFDTRFPLILGQDGTAQGDASHGWEKKSQKELSEWIGETNSIAGVQEENGIQYLYEMWERNENN
;
A
#
# COMPACT_ATOMS: atom_id res chain seq x y z
N MET A 1 3.75 4.08 3.57
CA MET A 1 3.50 3.23 4.76
C MET A 1 3.66 4.06 6.03
N GLY A 2 3.18 3.57 7.17
CA GLY A 2 3.36 4.24 8.48
C GLY A 2 4.68 3.88 9.15
N ARG A 3 5.13 4.70 10.10
CA ARG A 3 6.40 4.47 10.81
C ARG A 3 6.50 3.10 11.51
N LYS A 4 5.45 2.65 12.19
CA LYS A 4 5.44 1.32 12.85
C LYS A 4 5.65 0.18 11.85
N THR A 5 5.02 0.27 10.67
CA THR A 5 5.19 -0.71 9.58
C THR A 5 6.59 -0.65 8.99
N TRP A 6 7.16 0.55 8.84
CA TRP A 6 8.55 0.70 8.40
C TRP A 6 9.55 0.08 9.39
N ASP A 7 9.31 0.26 10.68
CA ASP A 7 10.17 -0.27 11.75
C ASP A 7 10.02 -1.78 11.95
N SER A 8 8.90 -2.39 11.55
CA SER A 8 8.71 -3.84 11.58
C SER A 8 9.40 -4.59 10.44
N ILE A 9 9.79 -3.89 9.37
CA ILE A 9 10.53 -4.51 8.25
C ILE A 9 12.00 -4.68 8.67
N PRO A 10 12.59 -5.89 8.58
CA PRO A 10 13.99 -6.10 8.90
C PRO A 10 14.91 -5.16 8.12
N THR A 11 15.97 -4.67 8.75
CA THR A 11 16.88 -3.65 8.18
C THR A 11 17.45 -4.05 6.81
N ARG A 12 17.70 -5.34 6.58
CA ARG A 12 18.19 -5.88 5.30
C ARG A 12 17.18 -5.84 4.15
N TYR A 13 15.89 -5.71 4.45
CA TYR A 13 14.80 -5.67 3.47
C TYR A 13 14.20 -4.27 3.31
N ARG A 14 14.77 -3.25 3.96
CA ARG A 14 14.36 -1.85 3.81
C ARG A 14 15.53 -1.00 3.29
N PRO A 15 15.29 -0.05 2.37
CA PRO A 15 14.02 0.20 1.69
C PRO A 15 13.60 -0.98 0.81
N LEU A 16 12.31 -1.06 0.52
CA LEU A 16 11.78 -2.08 -0.38
C LEU A 16 12.40 -1.91 -1.76
N ALA A 17 13.11 -2.92 -2.25
CA ALA A 17 13.84 -2.88 -3.52
C ALA A 17 12.94 -2.46 -4.69
N ASP A 18 13.54 -1.72 -5.63
CA ASP A 18 12.94 -1.22 -6.88
C ASP A 18 11.70 -0.32 -6.72
N ARG A 19 11.46 0.17 -5.49
CA ARG A 19 10.31 0.99 -5.14
C ARG A 19 10.75 2.27 -4.45
N ILE A 20 10.04 3.36 -4.72
CA ILE A 20 10.16 4.59 -3.92
C ILE A 20 9.44 4.34 -2.60
N ASN A 21 10.15 4.48 -1.48
CA ASN A 21 9.62 4.20 -0.16
C ASN A 21 9.26 5.51 0.54
N ILE A 22 7.97 5.76 0.79
CA ILE A 22 7.49 6.92 1.56
C ILE A 22 6.96 6.46 2.92
N VAL A 23 7.51 7.06 3.99
CA VAL A 23 7.19 6.74 5.38
C VAL A 23 6.51 7.94 6.04
N ILE A 24 5.28 7.75 6.49
CA ILE A 24 4.49 8.77 7.18
C ILE A 24 4.75 8.66 8.68
N THR A 25 5.20 9.76 9.30
CA THR A 25 5.55 9.82 10.72
C THR A 25 5.22 11.18 11.33
N ARG A 26 4.75 11.20 12.58
CA ARG A 26 4.56 12.44 13.35
C ARG A 26 5.82 12.85 14.14
N ASN A 27 6.81 11.96 14.21
CA ASN A 27 8.07 12.26 14.89
C ASN A 27 8.82 13.35 14.12
N LYS A 28 9.61 14.15 14.84
CA LYS A 28 10.53 15.09 14.19
C LYS A 28 11.45 14.30 13.28
N ILE A 29 11.43 14.66 12.00
CA ILE A 29 12.34 14.09 11.00
C ILE A 29 13.72 14.62 11.35
N THR A 30 14.62 13.72 11.76
CA THR A 30 15.99 14.08 12.11
C THR A 30 16.83 14.33 10.84
N THR A 31 17.96 15.01 10.98
CA THR A 31 18.82 15.39 9.85
C THR A 31 19.33 14.19 9.03
N GLY A 32 19.38 12.99 9.61
CA GLY A 32 19.71 11.74 8.90
C GLY A 32 18.51 11.03 8.26
N GLU A 33 17.28 11.48 8.53
CA GLU A 33 16.03 11.00 7.93
C GLU A 33 15.51 11.98 6.87
N THR A 34 15.96 13.24 6.88
CA THR A 34 15.73 14.17 5.79
C THR A 34 16.62 13.81 4.60
N ASN A 35 16.07 13.15 3.58
CA ASN A 35 16.69 13.14 2.25
C ASN A 35 16.46 14.50 1.57
N MET A 36 17.04 15.55 2.15
CA MET A 36 17.32 16.77 1.41
C MET A 36 18.61 16.49 0.64
N MET A 37 18.43 16.05 -0.62
CA MET A 37 19.38 16.02 -1.73
C MET A 37 20.88 15.86 -1.36
N GLY A 38 21.39 14.63 -1.46
CA GLY A 38 22.83 14.45 -1.71
C GLY A 38 23.12 14.80 -3.17
N GLU A 39 23.97 15.79 -3.41
CA GLU A 39 24.42 16.21 -4.76
C GLU A 39 25.36 15.18 -5.39
N ASP A 40 24.95 13.93 -5.53
CA ASP A 40 25.67 12.97 -6.36
C ASP A 40 25.21 13.11 -7.81
N ASN A 41 25.85 14.04 -8.54
CA ASN A 41 25.62 14.36 -9.96
C ASN A 41 25.81 13.18 -10.95
N LYS A 42 26.10 11.97 -10.46
CA LYS A 42 26.32 10.74 -11.26
C LYS A 42 25.13 9.78 -11.29
N THR A 43 24.16 9.92 -10.40
CA THR A 43 23.03 8.98 -10.28
C THR A 43 21.72 9.70 -10.57
N SER A 44 20.85 9.11 -11.41
CA SER A 44 19.53 9.69 -11.68
C SER A 44 18.80 9.96 -10.37
N LYS A 45 18.10 11.11 -10.28
CA LYS A 45 17.26 11.46 -9.11
C LYS A 45 16.32 10.30 -8.74
N TYR A 46 15.87 9.55 -9.74
CA TYR A 46 15.00 8.40 -9.58
C TYR A 46 15.65 7.24 -8.79
N ASP A 47 16.89 6.89 -9.11
CA ASP A 47 17.62 5.84 -8.41
C ASP A 47 17.97 6.25 -6.97
N GLN A 48 18.19 7.55 -6.73
CA GLN A 48 18.41 8.07 -5.39
C GLN A 48 17.15 7.91 -4.51
N PHE A 49 15.95 8.12 -5.06
CA PHE A 49 14.68 7.94 -4.36
C PHE A 49 14.31 6.47 -4.10
N ARG A 50 14.86 5.53 -4.89
CA ARG A 50 14.72 4.09 -4.61
C ARG A 50 15.66 3.63 -3.50
N LYS A 51 16.86 4.22 -3.41
CA LYS A 51 17.89 3.86 -2.42
C LYS A 51 17.62 4.41 -1.03
N ASN A 52 16.90 5.53 -0.90
CA ASN A 52 16.69 6.18 0.39
C ASN A 52 15.19 6.46 0.65
N PRO A 53 14.66 6.11 1.85
CA PRO A 53 13.26 6.34 2.18
C PRO A 53 12.96 7.81 2.42
N ILE A 54 11.83 8.29 1.92
CA ILE A 54 11.36 9.67 2.12
C ILE A 54 10.43 9.70 3.33
N PHE A 55 10.78 10.51 4.33
CA PHE A 55 9.94 10.73 5.51
C PHE A 55 9.08 11.97 5.32
N VAL A 56 7.78 11.84 5.61
CA VAL A 56 6.80 12.93 5.55
C VAL A 56 5.88 12.88 6.75
N ASN A 57 5.21 13.99 7.05
CA ASN A 57 4.34 14.12 8.22
C ASN A 57 2.85 13.89 7.93
N SER A 58 2.46 13.80 6.65
CA SER A 58 1.06 13.62 6.26
C SER A 58 0.89 12.94 4.90
N PHE A 59 -0.34 12.48 4.62
CA PHE A 59 -0.71 11.91 3.33
C PHE A 59 -0.65 12.94 2.21
N GLU A 60 -1.06 14.19 2.47
CA GLU A 60 -0.99 15.28 1.49
C GLU A 60 0.46 15.53 1.09
N SER A 61 1.38 15.52 2.05
CA SER A 61 2.82 15.65 1.79
C SER A 61 3.35 14.47 0.97
N ALA A 62 2.89 13.24 1.27
CA ALA A 62 3.23 12.05 0.49
C ALA A 62 2.75 12.16 -0.95
N LEU A 63 1.50 12.55 -1.18
CA LEU A 63 0.92 12.69 -2.51
C LEU A 63 1.60 13.81 -3.31
N LYS A 64 1.86 14.97 -2.70
CA LYS A 64 2.61 16.05 -3.35
C LYS A 64 3.96 15.57 -3.85
N PHE A 65 4.67 14.74 -3.09
CA PHE A 65 5.94 14.18 -3.51
C PHE A 65 5.79 13.34 -4.80
N THR A 66 4.73 12.54 -4.90
CA THR A 66 4.45 11.74 -6.10
C THR A 66 4.09 12.58 -7.33
N THR A 67 3.51 13.77 -7.13
CA THR A 67 3.18 14.72 -8.21
C THR A 67 4.37 15.59 -8.62
N ILE A 68 5.27 15.95 -7.70
CA ILE A 68 6.45 16.77 -7.98
C ILE A 68 7.42 16.03 -8.92
N THR A 69 7.42 14.70 -8.90
CA THR A 69 8.21 13.87 -9.81
C THR A 69 7.59 13.72 -11.22
N ASN A 70 6.64 14.58 -11.64
CA ASN A 70 5.82 14.49 -12.86
C ASN A 70 6.53 14.39 -14.23
N THR A 71 7.85 14.23 -14.29
CA THR A 71 8.56 13.76 -15.49
C THR A 71 8.82 12.24 -15.48
N ILE A 72 8.71 11.58 -14.32
CA ILE A 72 8.98 10.16 -14.05
C ILE A 72 8.13 9.69 -12.83
N GLY A 73 6.81 9.94 -12.85
CA GLY A 73 5.93 9.53 -11.75
C GLY A 73 5.80 7.99 -11.65
N PRO A 74 5.57 7.41 -10.47
CA PRO A 74 5.29 5.98 -10.36
C PRO A 74 3.98 5.64 -11.07
N GLU A 75 3.95 4.55 -11.83
CA GLU A 75 2.71 4.08 -12.50
C GLU A 75 1.57 3.82 -11.50
N ARG A 76 1.91 3.40 -10.27
CA ARG A 76 0.97 3.06 -9.21
C ARG A 76 1.53 3.43 -7.84
N ILE A 77 0.66 3.90 -6.94
CA ILE A 77 0.98 4.20 -5.54
C ILE A 77 0.29 3.17 -4.66
N PHE A 78 1.07 2.51 -3.79
CA PHE A 78 0.55 1.48 -2.87
C PHE A 78 0.64 1.94 -1.42
N VAL A 79 -0.50 1.87 -0.73
CA VAL A 79 -0.54 1.97 0.73
C VAL A 79 -0.41 0.56 1.31
N ILE A 80 0.74 0.26 1.90
CA ILE A 80 1.02 -1.07 2.49
C ILE A 80 0.82 -1.11 4.01
N GLY A 81 -0.01 -0.20 4.54
CA GLY A 81 -0.40 -0.15 5.95
C GLY A 81 0.50 0.72 6.84
N GLY A 82 0.38 0.60 8.17
CA GLY A 82 -0.50 -0.31 8.94
C GLY A 82 -1.94 0.21 9.15
N ALA A 83 -2.66 -0.33 10.13
CA ALA A 83 -4.10 -0.06 10.36
C ALA A 83 -4.49 1.43 10.34
N GLN A 84 -3.79 2.30 11.06
CA GLN A 84 -4.06 3.75 11.06
C GLN A 84 -3.86 4.40 9.68
N ILE A 85 -2.89 3.89 8.91
CA ILE A 85 -2.59 4.38 7.56
C ILE A 85 -3.63 3.85 6.57
N TYR A 86 -4.09 2.61 6.73
CA TYR A 86 -5.23 2.09 5.97
C TYR A 86 -6.48 2.92 6.24
N GLU A 87 -6.77 3.23 7.50
CA GLU A 87 -7.96 4.00 7.86
C GLU A 87 -7.94 5.39 7.21
N ALA A 88 -6.81 6.09 7.34
CA ALA A 88 -6.63 7.39 6.71
C ALA A 88 -6.74 7.30 5.18
N ALA A 89 -6.11 6.30 4.55
CA ALA A 89 -6.15 6.12 3.10
C ALA A 89 -7.56 5.84 2.57
N LEU A 90 -8.35 5.01 3.26
CA LEU A 90 -9.71 4.66 2.84
C LEU A 90 -10.67 5.86 2.85
N ARG A 91 -10.39 6.88 3.66
CA ARG A 91 -11.16 8.14 3.67
C ARG A 91 -10.78 9.08 2.51
N MET A 92 -9.71 8.79 1.78
CA MET A 92 -9.27 9.59 0.63
C MET A 92 -9.98 9.14 -0.65
N LYS A 93 -10.33 10.10 -1.50
CA LYS A 93 -10.92 9.80 -2.82
C LYS A 93 -9.92 9.12 -3.76
N GLU A 94 -8.63 9.31 -3.52
CA GLU A 94 -7.53 8.75 -4.30
C GLU A 94 -7.37 7.23 -4.09
N ALA A 95 -7.91 6.67 -3.00
CA ALA A 95 -7.91 5.22 -2.78
C ALA A 95 -8.96 4.54 -3.67
N LYS A 96 -8.50 4.00 -4.80
CA LYS A 96 -9.37 3.38 -5.81
C LYS A 96 -9.57 1.88 -5.65
N ARG A 97 -8.61 1.20 -5.02
CA ARG A 97 -8.52 -0.27 -5.03
C ARG A 97 -7.93 -0.83 -3.76
N ILE A 98 -8.45 -1.97 -3.32
CA ILE A 98 -7.88 -2.81 -2.27
C ILE A 98 -7.49 -4.13 -2.93
N LEU A 99 -6.21 -4.48 -2.81
CA LEU A 99 -5.73 -5.82 -3.11
C LEU A 99 -5.65 -6.57 -1.78
N LEU A 100 -6.45 -7.62 -1.67
CA LEU A 100 -6.65 -8.35 -0.42
C LEU A 100 -6.17 -9.78 -0.58
N THR A 101 -5.25 -10.20 0.28
CA THR A 101 -5.01 -11.63 0.53
C THR A 101 -5.96 -12.06 1.64
N ARG A 102 -7.01 -12.82 1.30
CA ARG A 102 -7.96 -13.36 2.27
C ARG A 102 -7.41 -14.65 2.83
N ILE A 103 -7.04 -14.63 4.10
CA ILE A 103 -6.65 -15.82 4.85
C ILE A 103 -7.93 -16.58 5.25
N LEU A 104 -7.97 -17.89 5.02
CA LEU A 104 -9.12 -18.78 5.26
C LEU A 104 -9.01 -19.53 6.61
N ASN A 105 -8.03 -19.17 7.41
CA ASN A 105 -7.80 -19.68 8.76
C ASN A 105 -8.08 -18.58 9.78
N ASP A 106 -8.64 -18.98 10.92
CA ASP A 106 -8.84 -18.07 12.05
C ASP A 106 -7.57 -18.00 12.90
N PHE A 107 -7.22 -16.77 13.30
CA PHE A 107 -6.08 -16.49 14.16
C PHE A 107 -6.45 -15.38 15.14
N ASP A 108 -5.80 -15.39 16.30
CA ASP A 108 -5.92 -14.29 17.25
C ASP A 108 -4.99 -13.14 16.86
N PHE A 109 -5.53 -11.93 16.83
CA PHE A 109 -4.81 -10.72 16.45
C PHE A 109 -5.28 -9.54 17.28
N ASP A 110 -4.43 -8.54 17.46
CA ASP A 110 -4.71 -7.30 18.19
C ASP A 110 -5.10 -6.12 17.29
N THR A 111 -4.90 -6.28 15.98
CA THR A 111 -5.07 -5.23 14.97
C THR A 111 -6.09 -5.69 13.93
N ARG A 112 -6.92 -4.78 13.43
CA ARG A 112 -7.96 -5.07 12.42
C ARG A 112 -7.82 -4.13 11.21
N PHE A 113 -8.21 -4.63 10.05
CA PHE A 113 -8.41 -3.77 8.89
C PHE A 113 -9.64 -2.87 9.12
N PRO A 114 -9.66 -1.60 8.67
CA PRO A 114 -10.74 -0.66 9.02
C PRO A 114 -12.12 -1.01 8.43
N LEU A 115 -12.18 -1.91 7.44
CA LEU A 115 -13.42 -2.40 6.83
C LEU A 115 -13.57 -3.90 7.05
N ILE A 116 -14.83 -4.33 7.10
CA ILE A 116 -15.19 -5.75 6.98
C ILE A 116 -15.55 -5.99 5.51
N LEU A 117 -14.75 -6.79 4.82
CA LEU A 117 -14.93 -7.15 3.42
C LEU A 117 -15.41 -8.61 3.35
N GLY A 118 -16.71 -8.80 3.17
CA GLY A 118 -17.39 -10.10 3.14
C GLY A 118 -17.08 -10.91 1.89
N GLN A 119 -17.04 -12.24 2.02
CA GLN A 119 -16.85 -13.12 0.87
C GLN A 119 -18.01 -13.02 -0.14
N ASP A 120 -19.20 -12.70 0.36
CA ASP A 120 -20.44 -12.41 -0.38
C ASP A 120 -20.41 -11.08 -1.15
N GLY A 121 -19.33 -10.31 -1.06
CA GLY A 121 -19.18 -9.01 -1.73
C GLY A 121 -19.73 -7.84 -0.92
N THR A 122 -20.15 -8.03 0.33
CA THR A 122 -20.58 -6.93 1.20
C THR A 122 -19.39 -6.21 1.83
N ALA A 123 -19.47 -4.88 1.96
CA ALA A 123 -18.48 -4.07 2.65
C ALA A 123 -19.13 -3.28 3.81
N GLN A 124 -18.55 -3.36 5.02
CA GLN A 124 -19.04 -2.67 6.21
C GLN A 124 -17.93 -1.85 6.88
N GLY A 125 -18.33 -0.77 7.58
CA GLY A 125 -17.46 0.19 8.26
C GLY A 125 -17.62 1.62 7.73
N ASP A 126 -17.07 2.61 8.44
CA ASP A 126 -17.28 4.04 8.15
C ASP A 126 -16.93 4.45 6.70
N ALA A 127 -15.94 3.80 6.10
CA ALA A 127 -15.45 4.09 4.75
C ALA A 127 -15.80 2.98 3.74
N SER A 128 -16.84 2.18 4.00
CA SER A 128 -17.22 1.04 3.14
C SER A 128 -18.01 1.44 1.89
N HIS A 129 -18.57 2.66 1.86
CA HIS A 129 -19.41 3.12 0.75
C HIS A 129 -18.67 3.12 -0.59
N GLY A 130 -19.31 2.48 -1.58
CA GLY A 130 -18.84 2.37 -2.96
C GLY A 130 -17.85 1.23 -3.23
N TRP A 131 -17.41 0.48 -2.22
CA TRP A 131 -16.51 -0.66 -2.43
C TRP A 131 -17.26 -1.89 -2.95
N GLU A 132 -16.78 -2.43 -4.07
CA GLU A 132 -17.32 -3.63 -4.70
C GLU A 132 -16.22 -4.66 -4.94
N LYS A 133 -16.53 -5.92 -4.63
CA LYS A 133 -15.66 -7.05 -4.94
C LYS A 133 -15.65 -7.28 -6.45
N LYS A 134 -14.45 -7.39 -7.03
CA LYS A 134 -14.26 -7.67 -8.46
C LYS A 134 -14.00 -9.15 -8.70
N SER A 135 -14.26 -9.57 -9.93
CA SER A 135 -14.04 -10.95 -10.37
C SER A 135 -12.55 -11.30 -10.42
N GLN A 136 -12.25 -12.60 -10.39
CA GLN A 136 -10.88 -13.10 -10.57
C GLN A 136 -10.28 -12.70 -11.92
N LYS A 137 -11.11 -12.62 -12.96
CA LYS A 137 -10.70 -12.16 -14.29
C LYS A 137 -10.22 -10.70 -14.25
N GLU A 138 -11.02 -9.81 -13.67
CA GLU A 138 -10.66 -8.39 -13.53
C GLU A 138 -9.39 -8.21 -12.68
N LEU A 139 -9.23 -8.97 -11.59
CA LEU A 139 -7.99 -8.97 -10.80
C LEU A 139 -6.78 -9.35 -11.67
N SER A 140 -6.89 -10.47 -12.39
CA SER A 140 -5.80 -11.01 -13.24
C SER A 140 -5.39 -10.03 -14.34
N GLU A 141 -6.39 -9.44 -15.01
CA GLU A 141 -6.17 -8.42 -16.04
C GLU A 141 -5.48 -7.17 -15.46
N TRP A 142 -5.84 -6.76 -14.24
CA TRP A 142 -5.26 -5.58 -13.60
C TRP A 142 -3.82 -5.78 -13.12
N ILE A 143 -3.50 -6.97 -12.59
CA ILE A 143 -2.13 -7.30 -12.15
C ILE A 143 -1.22 -7.68 -13.33
N GLY A 144 -1.78 -8.15 -14.45
CA GLY A 144 -1.01 -8.63 -15.59
C GLY A 144 -0.48 -10.06 -15.44
N GLU A 145 -1.03 -10.83 -14.49
CA GLU A 145 -0.68 -12.23 -14.21
C GLU A 145 -1.96 -13.05 -14.03
N THR A 146 -2.03 -14.22 -14.66
CA THR A 146 -3.23 -15.07 -14.65
C THR A 146 -3.05 -16.41 -13.93
N ASN A 147 -1.84 -16.98 -13.98
CA ASN A 147 -1.62 -18.37 -13.53
C ASN A 147 -1.25 -18.49 -12.04
N SER A 148 -0.73 -17.43 -11.42
CA SER A 148 -0.17 -17.43 -10.05
C SER A 148 -1.19 -17.10 -8.96
N ILE A 149 -2.40 -16.66 -9.32
CA ILE A 149 -3.34 -16.06 -8.37
C ILE A 149 -4.74 -16.69 -8.36
N ALA A 150 -5.00 -17.66 -9.24
CA ALA A 150 -6.32 -18.25 -9.38
C ALA A 150 -6.61 -19.29 -8.29
N GLY A 151 -7.78 -19.17 -7.65
CA GLY A 151 -8.27 -20.14 -6.66
C GLY A 151 -7.58 -20.05 -5.30
N VAL A 152 -7.84 -21.06 -4.46
CA VAL A 152 -7.24 -21.17 -3.13
C VAL A 152 -5.79 -21.59 -3.26
N GLN A 153 -4.92 -20.83 -2.61
CA GLN A 153 -3.50 -21.10 -2.43
C GLN A 153 -3.28 -21.70 -1.05
N GLU A 154 -2.21 -22.47 -0.89
CA GLU A 154 -1.79 -23.00 0.40
C GLU A 154 -0.28 -22.87 0.57
N GLU A 155 0.14 -22.27 1.68
CA GLU A 155 1.55 -22.19 2.06
C GLU A 155 1.68 -22.45 3.56
N ASN A 156 2.58 -23.36 3.95
CA ASN A 156 2.80 -23.74 5.35
C ASN A 156 1.52 -24.13 6.11
N GLY A 157 0.55 -24.77 5.43
CA GLY A 157 -0.74 -25.16 5.99
C GLY A 157 -1.75 -24.02 6.18
N ILE A 158 -1.45 -22.83 5.66
CA ILE A 158 -2.35 -21.67 5.68
C ILE A 158 -2.97 -21.53 4.31
N GLN A 159 -4.30 -21.58 4.25
CA GLN A 159 -5.05 -21.41 3.02
C GLN A 159 -5.44 -19.96 2.84
N TYR A 160 -5.30 -19.44 1.61
CA TYR A 160 -5.66 -18.07 1.29
C TYR A 160 -6.08 -17.91 -0.16
N LEU A 161 -6.71 -16.78 -0.48
CA LEU A 161 -7.06 -16.42 -1.86
C LEU A 161 -6.77 -14.93 -2.10
N TYR A 162 -6.57 -14.55 -3.35
CA TYR A 162 -6.38 -13.16 -3.73
C TYR A 162 -7.71 -12.55 -4.19
N GLU A 163 -8.04 -11.36 -3.70
CA GLU A 163 -9.23 -10.60 -4.08
C GLU A 163 -8.84 -9.18 -4.46
N MET A 164 -9.67 -8.59 -5.30
CA MET A 164 -9.63 -7.18 -5.63
C MET A 164 -10.97 -6.55 -5.28
N TRP A 165 -10.92 -5.41 -4.60
CA TRP A 165 -12.08 -4.55 -4.42
C TRP A 165 -11.80 -3.21 -5.05
N GLU A 166 -12.78 -2.61 -5.68
CA GLU A 166 -12.66 -1.27 -6.26
C GLU A 166 -13.78 -0.38 -5.78
N ARG A 167 -13.46 0.91 -5.69
CA ARG A 167 -14.43 1.92 -5.30
C ARG A 167 -15.09 2.50 -6.53
N ASN A 168 -16.40 2.31 -6.68
CA ASN A 168 -17.17 2.96 -7.73
C ASN A 168 -17.35 4.44 -7.38
N GLU A 169 -16.94 5.32 -8.30
CA GLU A 169 -17.03 6.78 -8.13
C GLU A 169 -18.44 7.35 -8.38
N ASN A 170 -19.38 6.50 -8.83
CA ASN A 170 -20.71 6.91 -9.30
C ASN A 170 -21.84 6.77 -8.26
N ASN A 171 -21.52 6.54 -6.97
CA ASN A 171 -22.52 6.45 -5.89
C ASN A 171 -22.13 7.26 -4.67
#